data_AF-A0ABD1HSH9-F1
#
_entry.id   AF-A0ABD1HSH9-F1
#
_cell.length_a   1.000
_cell.length_b   1.000
_cell.length_c   1.000
_cell.angle_alpha   90.00
_cell.angle_beta   90.00
_cell.angle_gamma   90.00
#
_symmetry.space_group_name_H-M   'P 1'
#
loop_
_entity.id
_entity.type
_entity.pdbx_description
1 polymer ?
#
loop_
_entity_poly.entity_id
_entity_poly.type
_entity_poly.pdbx_seq_one_letter_code
_entity_poly.pdbx_strand_id
1 'polypeptide(L)'
;MGDTIDLTGDGGVLKTIVCRAKADALAPSDSLPLLDFHCDGTLAETGEVFDTTHEDNTIFTFELGSGTVIKALDVALKTMKLSYSFYTANAIYL
;
A
#
# COMPACT_ATOMS: atom_id res chain seq x y z
N MET A 1 15.80 -0.31 -9.38
CA MET A 1 15.87 0.10 -7.96
C MET A 1 14.95 1.30 -7.82
N GLY A 2 13.81 1.12 -7.16
CA GLY A 2 12.83 2.18 -6.95
C GLY A 2 13.29 3.14 -5.86
N ASP A 3 12.79 4.38 -5.90
CA ASP A 3 13.07 5.38 -4.87
C ASP A 3 12.34 4.95 -3.58
N THR A 4 13.10 4.71 -2.50
CA THR A 4 12.57 4.50 -1.15
C THR A 4 12.34 5.86 -0.49
N ILE A 5 11.14 6.06 0.04
CA ILE A 5 10.67 7.30 0.64
C ILE A 5 10.20 6.98 2.05
N ASP A 6 10.75 7.69 3.03
CA ASP A 6 10.22 7.69 4.39
C ASP A 6 8.99 8.60 4.45
N LEU A 7 7.83 8.01 4.77
CA LEU A 7 6.56 8.72 4.82
C LEU A 7 6.27 9.34 6.18
N THR A 8 6.93 8.86 7.23
CA THR A 8 6.71 9.32 8.61
C THR A 8 7.86 10.20 9.11
N GLY A 9 9.04 10.11 8.50
CA GLY A 9 10.23 10.89 8.85
C GLY A 9 10.96 10.36 10.08
N ASP A 10 10.45 9.30 10.70
CA ASP A 10 11.01 8.57 11.83
C ASP A 10 11.46 7.15 11.45
N GLY A 11 11.39 6.79 10.16
CA GLY A 11 11.67 5.45 9.67
C GLY A 11 10.57 4.41 9.93
N GLY A 12 9.44 4.79 10.53
CA GLY A 12 8.35 3.87 10.85
C GLY A 12 7.57 3.36 9.63
N VAL A 13 7.45 4.15 8.57
CA VAL A 13 6.82 3.72 7.31
C VAL A 13 7.68 4.08 6.12
N LEU A 14 8.40 3.09 5.61
CA LEU A 14 9.20 3.20 4.39
C LEU A 14 8.42 2.67 3.20
N LYS A 15 8.37 3.45 2.12
CA LYS A 15 7.69 3.09 0.88
C LYS A 15 8.67 3.09 -0.28
N THR A 16 8.74 1.98 -1.00
CA THR A 16 9.52 1.89 -2.24
C THR A 16 8.59 1.86 -3.45
N ILE A 17 8.78 2.78 -4.39
CA ILE A 17 7.97 2.81 -5.61
C ILE A 17 8.54 1.80 -6.61
N VAL A 18 7.89 0.63 -6.72
CA VAL A 18 8.28 -0.42 -7.67
C VAL A 18 7.78 -0.09 -9.09
N CYS A 19 6.53 0.35 -9.20
CA CYS A 19 5.90 0.77 -10.45
C CYS A 19 5.24 2.13 -10.29
N ARG A 20 5.57 3.08 -11.17
CA ARG A 20 4.92 4.39 -11.18
C ARG A 20 3.59 4.28 -11.93
N ALA A 21 2.53 4.82 -11.32
CA ALA A 21 1.24 4.95 -11.98
C ALA A 21 1.34 5.90 -13.19
N LYS A 22 0.39 5.79 -14.12
CA LYS A 22 0.27 6.72 -15.25
C LYS A 22 0.02 8.16 -14.76
N ALA A 23 0.35 9.15 -15.58
CA ALA A 23 0.25 10.55 -15.19
C ALA A 23 -1.19 11.00 -14.86
N ASP A 24 -2.17 10.37 -15.49
CA ASP A 24 -3.62 10.56 -15.34
C ASP A 24 -4.24 9.72 -14.21
N ALA A 25 -3.44 8.95 -13.48
CA ALA A 25 -3.89 8.18 -12.34
C ALA A 25 -4.39 9.09 -11.21
N LEU A 26 -5.57 8.77 -10.66
CA LEU A 26 -6.21 9.53 -9.59
C LEU A 26 -5.52 9.24 -8.25
N ALA A 27 -5.50 10.19 -7.33
CA ALA A 27 -5.13 9.91 -5.95
C ALA A 27 -6.39 9.59 -5.14
N PRO A 28 -6.29 8.78 -4.07
CA PRO A 28 -7.37 8.69 -3.09
C PRO A 28 -7.73 10.09 -2.58
N SER A 29 -9.02 10.35 -2.40
CA SER A 29 -9.54 11.64 -1.95
C SER A 29 -10.76 11.43 -1.08
N ASP A 30 -11.19 12.46 -0.35
CA ASP A 30 -12.40 12.37 0.48
C ASP A 30 -13.65 11.99 -0.34
N SER A 31 -13.66 12.28 -1.65
CA SER A 31 -14.73 11.87 -2.58
C SER A 31 -14.59 10.44 -3.12
N LEU A 32 -13.42 9.83 -2.98
CA LEU A 32 -13.12 8.46 -3.41
C LEU A 32 -12.30 7.76 -2.31
N PRO A 33 -12.92 7.49 -1.15
CA PRO A 33 -12.21 6.92 0.00
C PRO A 33 -12.06 5.40 -0.11
N LEU A 34 -12.86 4.74 -0.95
CA LEU A 34 -12.81 3.30 -1.17
C LEU A 34 -11.62 2.93 -2.04
N LEU A 35 -10.81 2.00 -1.56
CA LEU A 35 -9.62 1.51 -2.23
C LEU A 35 -9.63 -0.01 -2.31
N ASP A 36 -9.50 -0.49 -3.55
CA ASP A 36 -9.27 -1.88 -3.90
C ASP A 36 -7.77 -2.08 -4.13
N PHE A 37 -7.14 -2.99 -3.37
CA PHE A 37 -5.73 -3.28 -3.58
C PHE A 37 -5.38 -4.74 -3.29
N HIS A 38 -4.22 -5.13 -3.81
CA HIS A 38 -3.54 -6.36 -3.46
C HIS A 38 -2.40 -6.04 -2.49
N CYS A 39 -2.26 -6.83 -1.45
CA CYS A 39 -1.09 -6.81 -0.59
C CYS A 39 -0.44 -8.18 -0.51
N ASP A 40 0.87 -8.14 -0.38
CA ASP A 40 1.70 -9.26 0.02
C ASP A 40 2.46 -8.78 1.27
N GLY A 41 1.99 -9.22 2.42
CA GLY A 41 2.58 -8.96 3.72
C GLY A 41 3.71 -9.94 3.99
N THR A 42 4.93 -9.42 4.09
CA THR A 42 6.12 -10.18 4.50
C THR A 42 6.74 -9.57 5.75
N LEU A 43 7.19 -10.41 6.68
CA LEU A 43 7.94 -10.00 7.86
C LEU A 43 9.36 -9.62 7.44
N ALA A 44 9.81 -8.42 7.80
CA ALA A 44 11.14 -7.95 7.42
C ALA A 44 12.28 -8.79 8.01
N GLU A 45 12.10 -9.28 9.25
CA GLU A 45 13.13 -10.02 9.98
C GLU A 45 13.38 -11.42 9.42
N THR A 46 12.31 -12.12 9.02
CA THR A 46 12.37 -13.53 8.59
C THR A 46 12.15 -13.71 7.09
N GLY A 47 11.59 -12.71 6.41
CA GLY A 47 11.08 -12.83 5.04
C GLY A 47 9.83 -13.70 4.94
N GLU A 48 9.24 -14.12 6.07
CA GLU A 48 8.07 -14.97 6.08
C GLU A 48 6.83 -14.19 5.64
N VAL A 49 6.08 -14.79 4.73
CA VAL A 49 4.83 -14.26 4.22
C VAL A 49 3.75 -14.52 5.27
N PHE A 50 3.16 -13.47 5.83
CA PHE A 50 2.11 -13.60 6.86
C PHE A 50 0.70 -13.42 6.29
N ASP A 51 0.56 -12.71 5.16
CA ASP A 51 -0.72 -12.47 4.51
C ASP A 51 -0.47 -12.21 3.01
N THR A 52 -1.20 -12.86 2.10
CA THR A 52 -1.15 -12.53 0.68
C THR A 52 -2.53 -12.57 0.05
N THR A 53 -2.82 -11.52 -0.68
CA THR A 53 -3.99 -11.47 -1.57
C THR A 53 -3.78 -12.28 -2.86
N HIS A 54 -2.53 -12.65 -3.15
CA HIS A 54 -2.16 -13.41 -4.34
C HIS A 54 -2.53 -14.90 -4.26
N GLU A 55 -2.43 -15.51 -3.08
CA GLU A 55 -2.81 -16.92 -2.90
C GLU A 55 -4.33 -17.13 -3.01
N ASP A 56 -5.12 -16.19 -2.49
CA ASP A 56 -6.58 -16.30 -2.45
C ASP A 56 -7.28 -15.62 -3.64
N ASN A 57 -6.54 -15.01 -4.59
CA ASN A 57 -7.09 -14.18 -5.68
C ASN A 57 -8.14 -13.16 -5.19
N THR A 58 -8.02 -12.71 -3.95
CA THR A 58 -9.03 -11.88 -3.29
C THR A 58 -8.55 -10.45 -3.29
N ILE A 59 -9.41 -9.53 -3.71
CA ILE A 59 -9.14 -8.09 -3.65
C ILE A 59 -9.58 -7.59 -2.28
N PHE A 60 -8.73 -6.84 -1.60
CA PHE A 60 -9.11 -6.20 -0.35
C PHE A 60 -9.66 -4.81 -0.64
N THR A 61 -10.93 -4.59 -0.30
CA THR A 61 -11.60 -3.29 -0.40
C THR A 61 -11.74 -2.70 0.99
N PHE A 62 -11.28 -1.46 1.17
CA PHE A 62 -11.46 -0.74 2.43
C PHE A 62 -11.62 0.77 2.21
N GLU A 63 -12.12 1.44 3.24
CA GLU A 63 -12.26 2.90 3.26
C GLU A 63 -11.03 3.53 3.93
N LEU A 64 -10.35 4.42 3.20
CA LEU A 64 -9.14 5.07 3.66
C LEU A 64 -9.43 6.03 4.82
N GLY A 65 -8.69 5.90 5.92
CA GLY A 65 -8.88 6.76 7.10
C GLY A 65 -10.07 6.41 7.99
N SER A 66 -10.78 5.30 7.74
CA SER A 66 -11.80 4.78 8.64
C SER A 66 -11.22 4.09 9.90
N GLY A 67 -9.90 3.86 9.92
CA GLY A 67 -9.23 3.08 10.96
C GLY A 67 -9.48 1.57 10.88
N THR A 68 -10.06 1.08 9.77
CA THR A 68 -10.27 -0.36 9.53
C THR A 68 -8.97 -1.10 9.22
N VAL A 69 -7.95 -0.39 8.76
CA VAL A 69 -6.62 -0.93 8.48
C VAL A 69 -5.58 -0.39 9.45
N ILE A 70 -4.45 -1.08 9.55
CA ILE A 70 -3.28 -0.61 10.29
C ILE A 70 -2.83 0.77 9.79
N LYS A 71 -2.39 1.62 10.73
CA LYS A 71 -2.04 3.02 10.47
C LYS A 71 -0.98 3.21 9.38
N ALA A 72 -0.05 2.27 9.26
CA ALA A 72 0.99 2.31 8.23
C ALA A 72 0.40 2.21 6.81
N LEU A 73 -0.61 1.36 6.59
CA LEU A 73 -1.30 1.25 5.31
C LEU A 73 -2.05 2.54 4.98
N ASP A 74 -2.75 3.12 5.96
CA ASP A 74 -3.44 4.40 5.77
C ASP A 74 -2.47 5.51 5.30
N VAL A 75 -1.29 5.60 5.91
CA VAL A 75 -0.26 6.58 5.51
C VAL A 75 0.31 6.25 4.13
N ALA A 76 0.63 4.98 3.87
CA ALA A 76 1.22 4.56 2.61
C ALA A 76 0.28 4.78 1.42
N LEU A 77 -0.97 4.37 1.55
CA LEU A 77 -1.97 4.38 0.49
C LEU A 77 -2.45 5.81 0.17
N LYS A 78 -2.49 6.72 1.15
CA LYS A 78 -2.72 8.17 0.92
C LYS A 78 -1.72 8.81 -0.03
N THR A 79 -0.49 8.28 -0.11
CA THR A 79 0.55 8.80 -1.01
C THR A 79 0.62 8.07 -2.35
N MET A 80 -0.30 7.13 -2.62
CA MET A 80 -0.35 6.38 -3.87
C MET A 80 -1.29 7.02 -4.88
N LYS A 81 -1.10 6.63 -6.14
CA LYS A 81 -2.03 6.94 -7.23
C LYS A 81 -2.73 5.67 -7.67
N LEU A 82 -4.05 5.72 -7.68
CA LEU A 82 -4.98 4.74 -8.23
C LEU A 82 -4.85 4.71 -9.74
N SER A 83 -4.31 3.62 -10.26
CA SER A 83 -4.54 3.23 -11.65
C SER A 83 -5.32 1.94 -11.61
N TYR A 84 -6.19 1.74 -12.60
CA TYR A 84 -7.08 0.59 -12.74
C TYR A 84 -6.37 -0.78 -12.89
N SER A 85 -5.09 -0.90 -12.56
CA SER A 85 -4.35 -2.15 -12.65
C SER A 85 -3.45 -2.31 -11.44
N PHE A 86 -3.85 -3.27 -10.60
CA PHE A 86 -3.06 -4.12 -9.70
C PHE A 86 -1.77 -3.52 -9.14
N TYR A 87 -1.73 -3.36 -7.81
CA TYR A 87 -0.52 -2.89 -7.12
C TYR A 87 -0.14 -3.82 -5.99
N THR A 88 1.17 -4.12 -5.90
CA THR A 88 1.80 -4.77 -4.76
C THR A 88 2.33 -3.69 -3.82
N ALA A 89 1.66 -3.49 -2.68
CA ALA A 89 2.20 -2.66 -1.60
C ALA A 89 3.08 -3.53 -0.70
N ASN A 90 4.41 -3.42 -0.83
CA ASN A 90 5.33 -3.98 0.17
C ASN A 90 5.39 -3.01 1.35
N ALA A 91 4.53 -3.22 2.34
CA ALA A 91 4.66 -2.58 3.64
C ALA A 91 5.65 -3.40 4.47
N ILE A 92 6.91 -2.99 4.45
CA ILE A 92 7.94 -3.59 5.30
C ILE A 92 7.71 -3.02 6.70
N TYR A 93 7.16 -3.82 7.60
CA TYR A 93 7.19 -3.55 9.03
C TYR A 93 8.60 -3.87 9.54
N LEU A 94 9.33 -2.85 9.97
CA LEU A 94 10.46 -2.98 10.89
C LEU A 94 9.96 -3.00 12.33
#